data_AF-A0A8J3FP23-F1
#
_entry.id   AF-A0A8J3FP23-F1
#
_cell.length_a   1.000
_cell.length_b   1.000
_cell.length_c   1.000
_cell.angle_alpha   90.00
_cell.angle_beta   90.00
_cell.angle_gamma   90.00
#
_symmetry.space_group_name_H-M   'P 1'
#
loop_
_entity.id
_entity.type
_entity.pdbx_description
1 polymer ?
#
loop_
_entity_poly.entity_id
_entity_poly.type
_entity_poly.pdbx_seq_one_letter_code
_entity_poly.pdbx_strand_id
1 'polypeptide(L)'
;MTTASVWEETRTFFPLFLSQIEKRQARSACVVGASDGKFVLPLARRGIHVFAIERNQTAVDGGPITLPGPTDTVMPGLRRLSEFIGSMIRLCRPRGGILGAEYMMPVEPRHFTIEHYPGEGNLRSHLPGWSIDWETYTPAFVEAPHVEQLTEHVHRMGLIIATRP
;
A
#
# COMPACT_ATOMS: atom_id res chain seq x y z
N MET A 1 10.12 12.65 -25.08
CA MET A 1 11.11 11.77 -24.43
C MET A 1 10.37 10.68 -23.69
N THR A 2 10.54 9.43 -24.08
CA THR A 2 10.10 8.26 -23.31
C THR A 2 11.18 7.97 -22.28
N THR A 3 10.94 8.32 -21.02
CA THR A 3 11.80 7.87 -19.92
C THR A 3 11.58 6.38 -19.74
N ALA A 4 12.62 5.57 -19.98
CA ALA A 4 12.60 4.16 -19.64
C ALA A 4 12.42 4.05 -18.11
N SER A 5 11.32 3.42 -17.69
CA SER A 5 11.02 3.26 -16.27
C SER A 5 11.75 2.04 -15.75
N VAL A 6 12.75 2.25 -14.88
CA VAL A 6 13.43 1.15 -14.16
C VAL A 6 12.41 0.29 -13.36
N TRP A 7 11.24 0.85 -13.04
CA TRP A 7 10.13 0.16 -12.38
C TRP A 7 9.44 -0.90 -13.24
N GLU A 8 9.51 -0.80 -14.56
CA GLU A 8 8.86 -1.74 -15.49
C GLU A 8 9.63 -3.07 -15.55
N GLU A 9 10.96 -3.03 -15.49
CA GLU A 9 11.83 -4.21 -15.57
C GLU A 9 11.87 -5.01 -14.25
N THR A 10 11.69 -4.35 -13.11
CA THR A 10 11.84 -4.95 -11.77
C THR A 10 10.61 -5.68 -11.25
N ARG A 11 9.50 -5.72 -12.02
CA ARG A 11 8.19 -6.28 -11.61
C ARG A 11 7.85 -6.01 -10.14
N THR A 12 7.94 -4.74 -9.76
CA THR A 12 7.53 -4.26 -8.43
C THR A 12 6.03 -4.48 -8.20
N PHE A 13 5.51 -4.12 -7.02
CA PHE A 13 4.10 -4.31 -6.67
C PHE A 13 3.13 -3.88 -7.79
N PHE A 14 3.34 -2.69 -8.36
CA PHE A 14 2.38 -2.11 -9.28
C PHE A 14 2.26 -2.86 -10.63
N PRO A 15 3.36 -3.22 -11.33
CA PRO A 15 3.29 -4.13 -12.47
C PRO A 15 2.59 -5.46 -12.16
N LEU A 16 2.87 -6.08 -11.01
CA LEU A 16 2.20 -7.33 -10.62
C LEU A 16 0.70 -7.11 -10.40
N PHE A 17 0.32 -6.01 -9.77
CA PHE A 17 -1.08 -5.67 -9.53
C PHE A 17 -1.83 -5.38 -10.83
N LEU A 18 -1.22 -4.65 -11.77
CA LEU A 18 -1.77 -4.41 -13.11
C LEU A 18 -2.04 -5.72 -13.86
N SER A 19 -1.12 -6.69 -13.78
CA SER A 19 -1.30 -8.00 -14.41
C SER A 19 -2.56 -8.72 -13.90
N GLN A 20 -2.87 -8.58 -12.60
CA GLN A 20 -4.10 -9.14 -12.05
C GLN A 20 -5.33 -8.38 -12.53
N ILE A 21 -5.28 -7.04 -12.53
CA ILE A 21 -6.38 -6.21 -13.05
C ILE A 21 -6.74 -6.60 -14.49
N GLU A 22 -5.74 -6.74 -15.36
CA GLU A 22 -5.92 -7.13 -16.76
C GLU A 22 -6.49 -8.54 -16.89
N LYS A 23 -5.91 -9.51 -16.18
CA LYS A 23 -6.38 -10.91 -16.16
C LYS A 23 -7.84 -11.04 -15.70
N ARG A 24 -8.30 -10.16 -14.81
CA ARG A 24 -9.68 -10.13 -14.28
C ARG A 24 -10.59 -9.14 -14.99
N GLN A 25 -10.07 -8.39 -15.95
CA GLN A 25 -10.79 -7.34 -16.66
C GLN A 25 -11.47 -6.36 -15.69
N ALA A 26 -10.79 -5.99 -14.61
CA ALA A 26 -11.31 -5.05 -13.63
C ALA A 26 -11.46 -3.66 -14.27
N ARG A 27 -12.66 -3.06 -14.13
CA ARG A 27 -12.99 -1.75 -14.70
C ARG A 27 -13.01 -0.63 -13.67
N SER A 28 -12.92 -0.96 -12.39
CA SER A 28 -12.86 0.00 -11.30
C SER A 28 -11.83 -0.43 -10.25
N ALA A 29 -11.27 0.55 -9.56
CA ALA A 29 -10.34 0.36 -8.45
C ALA A 29 -10.63 1.37 -7.35
N CYS A 30 -10.43 0.96 -6.09
CA CYS A 30 -10.41 1.85 -4.94
C CYS A 30 -8.98 1.89 -4.40
N VAL A 31 -8.39 3.09 -4.28
CA VAL A 31 -7.04 3.30 -3.75
C VAL A 31 -7.17 4.06 -2.44
N VAL A 32 -6.82 3.42 -1.32
CA VAL A 32 -6.79 4.04 0.00
C VAL A 32 -5.35 4.39 0.37
N GLY A 33 -5.12 5.61 0.85
CA GLY A 33 -3.77 6.17 0.96
C GLY A 33 -3.27 6.58 -0.42
N ALA A 34 -4.11 7.29 -1.18
CA ALA A 34 -3.81 7.65 -2.56
C ALA A 34 -2.60 8.61 -2.68
N SER A 35 -2.26 9.34 -1.61
CA SER A 35 -1.14 10.26 -1.53
C SER A 35 -1.07 11.18 -2.76
N ASP A 36 0.09 11.31 -3.37
CA ASP A 36 0.39 12.05 -4.61
C ASP A 36 -0.21 11.44 -5.90
N GLY A 37 -0.96 10.34 -5.77
CA GLY A 37 -1.59 9.66 -6.90
C GLY A 37 -0.70 8.65 -7.62
N LYS A 38 0.40 8.16 -7.00
CA LYS A 38 1.31 7.15 -7.60
C LYS A 38 0.59 5.93 -8.19
N PHE A 39 -0.50 5.48 -7.56
CA PHE A 39 -1.33 4.39 -8.07
C PHE A 39 -2.60 4.86 -8.79
N VAL A 40 -3.07 6.08 -8.51
CA VAL A 40 -4.30 6.62 -9.09
C VAL A 40 -4.11 6.97 -10.56
N LEU A 41 -3.10 7.80 -10.87
CA LEU A 41 -2.89 8.33 -12.22
C LEU A 41 -2.62 7.23 -13.25
N PRO A 42 -1.78 6.21 -12.98
CA PRO A 42 -1.54 5.16 -13.96
C PRO A 42 -2.75 4.24 -14.19
N LEU A 43 -3.61 4.03 -13.19
CA LEU A 43 -4.87 3.30 -13.34
C LEU A 43 -5.87 4.11 -14.16
N ALA A 44 -6.06 5.39 -13.84
CA ALA A 44 -6.97 6.27 -14.56
C ALA A 44 -6.57 6.42 -16.04
N ARG A 45 -5.26 6.55 -16.33
CA ARG A 45 -4.73 6.59 -17.71
C ARG A 45 -5.03 5.33 -18.53
N ARG A 46 -5.30 4.19 -17.88
CA ARG A 46 -5.70 2.92 -18.51
C ARG A 46 -7.23 2.79 -18.67
N GLY A 47 -7.99 3.84 -18.38
CA GLY A 47 -9.46 3.84 -18.47
C GLY A 47 -10.16 3.12 -17.32
N ILE A 48 -9.45 2.82 -16.23
CA ILE A 48 -10.05 2.24 -15.02
C ILE A 48 -10.74 3.36 -14.24
N HIS A 49 -11.96 3.13 -13.79
CA HIS A 49 -12.69 4.06 -12.92
C HIS A 49 -12.11 4.01 -11.50
N VAL A 50 -11.34 5.02 -11.11
CA VAL A 50 -10.63 5.04 -9.83
C VAL A 50 -11.37 5.87 -8.79
N PHE A 51 -11.64 5.28 -7.63
CA PHE A 51 -11.99 5.99 -6.41
C PHE A 51 -10.73 6.14 -5.56
N ALA A 52 -10.26 7.37 -5.36
CA ALA A 52 -9.07 7.69 -4.56
C ALA A 52 -9.50 8.22 -3.19
N ILE A 53 -8.97 7.65 -2.12
CA ILE A 53 -9.22 8.06 -0.74
C ILE A 53 -7.88 8.48 -0.12
N GLU A 54 -7.79 9.74 0.26
CA GLU A 54 -6.64 10.32 0.94
C GLU A 54 -7.12 11.25 2.05
N ARG A 55 -6.45 11.18 3.20
CA ARG A 55 -6.76 12.00 4.37
C ARG A 55 -5.94 13.29 4.37
N ASN A 56 -4.71 13.25 3.87
CA ASN A 56 -3.83 14.40 3.81
C ASN A 56 -4.26 15.32 2.67
N GLN A 57 -4.85 16.46 3.03
CA GLN A 57 -5.31 17.44 2.05
C GLN A 57 -4.18 17.98 1.17
N THR A 58 -2.97 18.17 1.70
CA THR A 58 -1.81 18.63 0.91
C THR A 58 -1.41 17.60 -0.14
N ALA A 59 -1.54 16.30 0.15
CA ALA A 59 -1.28 15.25 -0.83
C ALA A 59 -2.31 15.26 -1.98
N VAL A 60 -3.56 15.65 -1.69
CA VAL A 60 -4.64 15.77 -2.69
C VAL A 60 -4.53 17.04 -3.53
N ASP A 61 -4.42 18.19 -2.87
CA ASP A 61 -4.53 19.52 -3.51
C ASP A 61 -3.20 19.96 -4.14
N GLY A 62 -2.09 19.33 -3.74
CA GLY A 62 -0.74 19.80 -4.01
C GLY A 62 -0.42 21.05 -3.21
N GLY A 63 0.82 21.18 -2.77
CA GLY A 63 1.23 22.35 -1.99
C GLY A 63 2.66 22.26 -1.48
N PRO A 64 3.20 23.38 -0.97
CA PRO A 64 4.51 23.36 -0.34
C PRO A 64 4.46 22.49 0.92
N ILE A 65 5.34 21.49 0.98
CA ILE A 65 5.55 20.69 2.17
C ILE A 65 6.58 21.44 3.03
N THR A 66 6.15 21.91 4.19
CA THR A 66 7.09 22.44 5.20
C THR A 66 7.54 21.26 6.06
N LEU A 67 8.84 20.96 6.07
CA LEU A 67 9.39 19.90 6.92
C LEU A 67 9.46 20.40 8.37
N PRO A 68 8.73 19.82 9.33
CA PRO A 68 8.82 20.24 10.73
C PRO A 68 10.18 19.94 11.38
N GLY A 69 10.67 20.92 12.14
CA GLY A 69 11.41 20.70 13.39
C GLY A 69 10.47 20.23 14.51
N PRO A 70 10.97 20.00 15.75
CA PRO A 70 10.29 19.17 16.75
C PRO A 70 8.95 19.78 17.16
N THR A 71 7.86 19.24 16.62
CA THR A 71 6.51 19.51 17.07
C THR A 71 5.76 18.19 17.18
N ASP A 72 5.17 17.97 18.35
CA ASP A 72 4.38 16.78 18.62
C ASP A 72 3.17 16.75 17.70
N THR A 73 3.18 15.81 16.76
CA THR A 73 2.05 15.55 15.87
C THR A 73 1.37 14.26 16.32
N VAL A 74 0.06 14.32 16.58
CA VAL A 74 -0.72 13.12 16.89
C VAL A 74 -0.91 12.35 15.60
N MET A 75 -0.22 11.22 15.44
CA MET A 75 -0.47 10.29 14.34
C MET A 75 -1.90 9.76 14.49
N PRO A 76 -2.81 10.04 13.54
CA PRO A 76 -4.14 9.50 13.63
C PRO A 76 -4.10 7.97 13.51
N GLY A 77 -4.65 7.29 14.51
CA GLY A 77 -4.81 5.84 14.45
C GLY A 77 -5.76 5.43 13.32
N LEU A 78 -5.39 4.39 12.58
CA LEU A 78 -6.36 3.62 11.81
C LEU A 78 -7.28 2.86 12.80
N ARG A 79 -8.52 2.55 12.38
CA ARG A 79 -9.31 1.50 13.05
C ARG A 79 -8.52 0.20 13.05
N ARG A 80 -8.92 -0.78 13.88
CA ARG A 80 -8.27 -2.09 13.97
C ARG A 80 -7.91 -2.65 12.58
N LEU A 81 -6.71 -3.17 12.38
CA LEU A 81 -6.22 -3.64 11.08
C LEU A 81 -7.21 -4.63 10.42
N SER A 82 -7.81 -5.51 11.22
CA SER A 82 -8.83 -6.46 10.79
C SER A 82 -10.12 -5.80 10.29
N GLU A 83 -10.56 -4.69 10.90
CA GLU A 83 -11.71 -3.91 10.45
C GLU A 83 -11.40 -3.16 9.15
N PHE A 84 -10.18 -2.62 9.05
CA PHE A 84 -9.71 -1.95 7.85
C PHE A 84 -9.66 -2.93 6.66
N ILE A 85 -8.95 -4.05 6.81
CA ILE A 85 -8.87 -5.09 5.78
C ILE A 85 -10.27 -5.65 5.48
N GLY A 86 -11.10 -5.87 6.51
CA GLY A 86 -12.48 -6.29 6.33
C GLY A 86 -13.31 -5.31 5.50
N SER A 87 -13.07 -4.00 5.64
CA SER A 87 -13.70 -2.98 4.80
C SER A 87 -13.21 -3.05 3.36
N MET A 88 -11.91 -3.22 3.15
CA MET A 88 -11.33 -3.41 1.81
C MET A 88 -11.91 -4.66 1.12
N ILE A 89 -12.00 -5.78 1.83
CA ILE A 89 -12.61 -7.04 1.36
C ILE A 89 -14.06 -6.84 0.91
N ARG A 90 -14.84 -6.04 1.66
CA ARG A 90 -16.25 -5.75 1.33
C ARG A 90 -16.39 -4.88 0.07
N LEU A 91 -15.42 -4.03 -0.22
CA LEU A 91 -15.38 -3.22 -1.45
C LEU A 91 -15.01 -4.05 -2.69
N CYS A 92 -14.27 -5.15 -2.51
CA CYS A 92 -13.94 -6.06 -3.60
C CYS A 92 -15.18 -6.82 -4.09
N ARG A 93 -15.28 -7.00 -5.41
CA ARG A 93 -16.34 -7.81 -6.05
C ARG A 93 -16.42 -9.21 -5.41
N PRO A 94 -17.61 -9.79 -5.23
CA PRO A 94 -17.78 -11.10 -4.60
C PRO A 94 -17.06 -12.26 -5.27
N ARG A 95 -16.83 -12.18 -6.59
CA ARG A 95 -16.05 -13.15 -7.39
C ARG A 95 -15.04 -12.41 -8.25
N GLY A 96 -13.80 -12.88 -8.25
CA GLY A 96 -12.70 -12.29 -9.02
C GLY A 96 -12.32 -10.86 -8.58
N GLY A 97 -12.76 -10.43 -7.39
CA GLY A 97 -12.30 -9.19 -6.78
C GLY A 97 -10.83 -9.29 -6.41
N ILE A 98 -10.08 -8.20 -6.57
CA ILE A 98 -8.64 -8.17 -6.33
C ILE A 98 -8.38 -7.23 -5.15
N LEU A 99 -7.53 -7.66 -4.23
CA LEU A 99 -6.97 -6.84 -3.16
C LEU A 99 -5.45 -6.82 -3.33
N GLY A 100 -4.87 -5.63 -3.32
CA GLY A 100 -3.43 -5.43 -3.36
C GLY A 100 -3.01 -4.47 -2.27
N ALA A 101 -1.92 -4.78 -1.59
CA ALA A 101 -1.29 -3.89 -0.63
C ALA A 101 0.24 -3.94 -0.80
N GLU A 102 0.85 -2.75 -0.78
CA GLU A 102 2.29 -2.54 -0.60
C GLU A 102 2.44 -1.75 0.70
N TYR A 103 3.37 -2.17 1.55
CA TYR A 103 3.57 -1.57 2.87
C TYR A 103 5.04 -1.60 3.25
N MET A 104 5.45 -0.59 4.01
CA MET A 104 6.80 -0.44 4.54
C MET A 104 6.73 -0.40 6.05
N MET A 105 7.37 -1.34 6.73
CA MET A 105 7.21 -1.51 8.18
C MET A 105 8.54 -1.44 8.90
N PRO A 106 8.65 -0.67 10.00
CA PRO A 106 9.79 -0.78 10.88
C PRO A 106 9.84 -2.16 11.55
N VAL A 107 11.05 -2.68 11.78
CA VAL A 107 11.27 -4.09 12.18
C VAL A 107 11.98 -4.29 13.52
N GLU A 108 11.95 -3.29 14.42
CA GLU A 108 12.41 -3.49 15.80
C GLU A 108 11.49 -4.44 16.59
N PRO A 109 12.01 -5.18 17.61
CA PRO A 109 11.23 -6.14 18.39
C PRO A 109 9.89 -5.62 18.93
N ARG A 110 9.84 -4.35 19.35
CA ARG A 110 8.61 -3.72 19.85
C ARG A 110 7.51 -3.62 18.80
N HIS A 111 7.84 -3.44 17.51
CA HIS A 111 6.86 -3.25 16.46
C HIS A 111 6.05 -4.52 16.20
N PHE A 112 6.65 -5.71 16.35
CA PHE A 112 5.94 -6.98 16.18
C PHE A 112 4.86 -7.24 17.24
N THR A 113 4.76 -6.41 18.28
CA THR A 113 3.68 -6.47 19.27
C THR A 113 2.50 -5.56 18.94
N ILE A 114 2.63 -4.70 17.91
CA ILE A 114 1.63 -3.72 17.52
C ILE A 114 0.92 -4.21 16.25
N GLU A 115 -0.41 -4.30 16.29
CA GLU A 115 -1.19 -4.94 15.21
C GLU A 115 -0.99 -4.32 13.82
N HIS A 116 -0.71 -3.02 13.74
CA HIS A 116 -0.53 -2.28 12.48
C HIS A 116 0.85 -2.51 11.84
N TYR A 117 1.71 -3.31 12.45
CA TYR A 117 3.02 -3.68 11.94
C TYR A 117 3.05 -5.18 11.61
N PRO A 118 2.34 -5.62 10.55
CA PRO A 118 2.27 -7.03 10.20
C PRO A 118 3.66 -7.61 9.93
N GLY A 119 3.94 -8.74 10.58
CA GLY A 119 5.03 -9.63 10.22
C GLY A 119 4.79 -10.36 8.90
N GLU A 120 5.77 -11.17 8.50
CA GLU A 120 5.65 -12.00 7.30
C GLU A 120 4.52 -13.03 7.48
N GLY A 121 3.60 -13.08 6.51
CA GLY A 121 2.44 -13.96 6.53
C GLY A 121 1.25 -13.44 7.35
N ASN A 122 1.41 -12.37 8.14
CA ASN A 122 0.32 -11.86 8.98
C ASN A 122 -0.89 -11.42 8.16
N LEU A 123 -0.69 -10.74 7.03
CA LEU A 123 -1.79 -10.26 6.18
C LEU A 123 -2.61 -11.40 5.56
N ARG A 124 -1.99 -12.56 5.30
CA ARG A 124 -2.67 -13.74 4.77
C ARG A 124 -3.77 -14.24 5.71
N SER A 125 -3.58 -14.11 7.03
CA SER A 125 -4.58 -14.52 8.02
C SER A 125 -5.90 -13.75 7.92
N HIS A 126 -5.88 -12.55 7.33
CA HIS A 126 -7.07 -11.72 7.12
C HIS A 126 -7.80 -12.02 5.82
N LEU A 127 -7.29 -12.93 4.99
CA LEU A 127 -7.83 -13.27 3.66
C LEU A 127 -8.25 -14.74 3.56
N PRO A 128 -9.08 -15.27 4.50
CA PRO A 128 -9.47 -16.68 4.47
C PRO A 128 -10.25 -17.02 3.19
N GLY A 129 -9.82 -18.07 2.50
CA GLY A 129 -10.43 -18.54 1.26
C GLY A 129 -10.08 -17.73 0.01
N TRP A 130 -9.27 -16.67 0.12
CA TRP A 130 -8.72 -15.97 -1.04
C TRP A 130 -7.52 -16.72 -1.62
N SER A 131 -7.33 -16.61 -2.93
CA SER A 131 -6.11 -17.05 -3.60
C SER A 131 -5.04 -15.98 -3.43
N ILE A 132 -3.91 -16.30 -2.80
CA ILE A 132 -2.76 -15.39 -2.74
C ILE A 132 -2.00 -15.53 -4.06
N ASP A 133 -2.12 -14.52 -4.92
CA ASP A 133 -1.46 -14.50 -6.23
C ASP A 133 0.03 -14.12 -6.08
N TRP A 134 0.34 -13.19 -5.17
CA TRP A 134 1.69 -12.76 -4.84
C TRP A 134 1.80 -12.40 -3.36
N GLU A 135 2.89 -12.80 -2.72
CA GLU A 135 3.30 -12.34 -1.39
C GLU A 135 4.83 -12.37 -1.34
N THR A 136 5.46 -11.24 -1.05
CA THR A 136 6.93 -11.15 -0.97
C THR A 136 7.37 -10.01 -0.06
N TYR A 137 8.63 -10.09 0.36
CA TYR A 137 9.26 -9.24 1.35
C TYR A 137 10.68 -8.91 0.94
N THR A 138 11.14 -7.70 1.22
CA THR A 138 12.57 -7.38 1.11
C THR A 138 13.32 -7.89 2.33
N PRO A 139 14.66 -8.04 2.26
CA PRO A 139 15.48 -7.98 3.45
C PRO A 139 15.22 -6.68 4.23
N ALA A 140 15.53 -6.70 5.52
CA ALA A 140 15.54 -5.48 6.31
C ALA A 140 16.64 -4.53 5.80
N PHE A 141 16.36 -3.22 5.77
CA PHE A 141 17.31 -2.19 5.35
C PHE A 141 17.21 -0.98 6.29
N VAL A 142 18.31 -0.23 6.39
CA VAL A 142 18.36 1.00 7.18
C VAL A 142 17.84 2.15 6.32
N GLU A 143 16.87 2.87 6.87
CA GLU A 143 16.42 4.14 6.31
C GLU A 143 17.11 5.29 7.06
N ALA A 144 17.59 6.27 6.28
CA ALA A 144 18.20 7.47 6.82
C ALA A 144 17.15 8.32 7.58
N PRO A 145 17.57 9.15 8.55
CA PRO A 145 16.66 10.05 9.24
C PRO A 145 15.78 10.88 8.28
N HIS A 146 14.49 10.98 8.59
CA HIS A 146 13.53 11.81 7.86
C HIS A 146 12.51 12.46 8.80
N VAL A 147 11.59 13.22 8.23
CA VAL A 147 10.66 14.11 8.95
C VAL A 147 9.79 13.43 10.01
N GLU A 148 9.55 12.12 9.88
CA GLU A 148 8.73 11.34 10.81
C GLU A 148 9.58 10.52 11.80
N GLN A 149 10.89 10.42 11.55
CA GLN A 149 11.84 9.67 12.35
C GLN A 149 13.25 10.24 12.23
N LEU A 150 13.69 10.93 13.27
CA LEU A 150 14.93 11.73 13.28
C LEU A 150 16.22 10.91 13.49
N THR A 151 16.09 9.61 13.71
CA THR A 151 17.23 8.69 13.83
C THR A 151 17.20 7.66 12.71
N GLU A 152 18.35 7.02 12.45
CA GLU A 152 18.36 5.82 11.63
C GLU A 152 17.41 4.78 12.21
N HIS A 153 16.72 4.07 11.34
CA HIS A 153 15.75 3.08 11.75
C HIS A 153 15.59 2.03 10.64
N VAL A 154 15.23 0.82 11.05
CA VAL A 154 15.28 -0.35 10.17
C VAL A 154 13.89 -0.67 9.67
N HIS A 155 13.75 -0.78 8.36
CA HIS A 155 12.51 -1.09 7.67
C HIS A 155 12.59 -2.37 6.86
N ARG A 156 11.41 -2.87 6.50
CA ARG A 156 11.21 -3.87 5.47
C ARG A 156 10.00 -3.49 4.62
N MET A 157 10.11 -3.70 3.32
CA MET A 157 8.97 -3.63 2.41
C MET A 157 8.28 -5.00 2.35
N GLY A 158 6.96 -4.98 2.30
CA GLY A 158 6.13 -6.15 2.03
C GLY A 158 5.09 -5.82 0.96
N LEU A 159 4.71 -6.84 0.20
CA LEU A 159 3.55 -6.75 -0.69
C LEU A 159 2.71 -8.01 -0.63
N ILE A 160 1.41 -7.85 -0.87
CA ILE A 160 0.46 -8.93 -1.06
C ILE A 160 -0.52 -8.58 -2.16
N ILE A 161 -0.82 -9.53 -3.04
CA ILE A 161 -1.89 -9.46 -4.02
C ILE A 161 -2.70 -10.74 -3.91
N ALA A 162 -4.01 -10.58 -3.70
CA ALA A 162 -4.92 -11.70 -3.55
C ALA A 162 -6.18 -11.52 -4.40
N THR A 163 -6.68 -12.63 -4.92
CA THR A 163 -7.92 -12.72 -5.66
C THR A 163 -8.97 -13.46 -4.83
N ARG A 164 -10.17 -12.89 -4.77
CA ARG A 164 -11.35 -13.53 -4.21
C ARG A 164 -11.85 -14.63 -5.16
N PRO A 165 -12.12 -15.86 -4.67
CA PRO A 165 -12.52 -17.00 -5.50
C PRO A 165 -13.83 -16.77 -6.27
#